data_AF-A0A7J5YH60-F1
#
_entry.id   AF-A0A7J5YH60-F1
#
_cell.length_a   1.000
_cell.length_b   1.000
_cell.length_c   1.000
_cell.angle_alpha   90.00
_cell.angle_beta   90.00
_cell.angle_gamma   90.00
#
_symmetry.space_group_name_H-M   'P 1'
#
loop_
_entity.id
_entity.type
_entity.pdbx_description
1 polymer ?
#
loop_
_entity_poly.entity_id
_entity_poly.type
_entity_poly.pdbx_seq_one_letter_code
_entity_poly.pdbx_strand_id
1 'polypeptide(L)'
;MPGYERALPPPLNLRRLYAETLELEPVLITISPGADPSQELAELAAETVGRENYHEISMGQGQADVALATLRESSRNGEWLCLKNLHLVTSWLPLLEKVVCSPVVIS
;
A
#
# COMPACT_ATOMS: atom_id res chain seq x y z
N MET A 1 26.78 -21.75 23.69
CA MET A 1 26.11 -20.48 23.33
C MET A 1 25.76 -20.58 21.85
N PRO A 2 24.51 -20.84 21.44
CA PRO A 2 24.18 -20.86 20.02
C PRO A 2 24.22 -19.41 19.51
N GLY A 3 24.98 -19.20 18.44
CA GLY A 3 25.12 -17.91 17.78
C GLY A 3 23.76 -17.44 17.26
N TYR A 4 23.43 -16.19 17.55
CA TYR A 4 22.32 -15.49 16.92
C TYR A 4 22.70 -15.29 15.45
N GLU A 5 22.40 -16.28 14.63
CA GLU A 5 22.43 -16.15 13.18
C GLU A 5 21.40 -15.08 12.86
N ARG A 6 21.88 -13.88 12.50
CA ARG A 6 21.03 -12.79 12.02
C ARG A 6 20.38 -13.30 10.74
N ALA A 7 19.26 -13.99 10.86
CA ALA A 7 18.42 -14.33 9.74
C ALA A 7 18.05 -13.00 9.09
N LEU A 8 18.70 -12.70 7.97
CA LEU A 8 18.26 -11.63 7.10
C LEU A 8 16.79 -11.92 6.80
N PRO A 9 15.89 -10.93 6.93
CA PRO A 9 14.50 -11.15 6.62
C PRO A 9 14.43 -11.77 5.21
N PRO A 10 13.56 -12.78 5.00
CA PRO A 10 13.40 -13.38 3.69
C PRO A 10 13.18 -12.28 2.65
N PRO A 11 13.68 -12.47 1.41
CA PRO A 11 13.48 -11.49 0.35
C PRO A 11 11.99 -11.17 0.26
N LEU A 12 11.66 -9.87 0.23
CA LEU A 12 10.29 -9.38 0.15
C LEU A 12 9.64 -10.01 -1.08
N ASN A 13 8.61 -10.82 -0.89
CA ASN A 13 7.87 -11.44 -1.98
C ASN A 13 6.43 -10.96 -1.93
N LEU A 14 6.10 -9.97 -2.78
CA LEU A 14 4.80 -9.30 -2.77
C LEU A 14 3.65 -10.28 -3.04
N ARG A 15 3.87 -11.29 -3.89
CA ARG A 15 2.88 -12.35 -4.17
C ARG A 15 2.52 -13.16 -2.93
N ARG A 16 3.53 -13.54 -2.15
CA ARG A 16 3.31 -14.29 -0.91
C ARG A 16 2.66 -13.42 0.16
N LEU A 17 3.12 -12.18 0.31
CA LEU A 17 2.47 -11.21 1.18
C LEU A 17 1.01 -11.04 0.82
N TYR A 18 0.70 -10.88 -0.47
CA TYR A 18 -0.68 -10.76 -0.93
C TYR A 18 -1.54 -11.96 -0.52
N ALA A 19 -1.03 -13.19 -0.67
CA ALA A 19 -1.74 -14.40 -0.24
C ALA A 19 -1.97 -14.48 1.28
N GLU A 20 -1.16 -13.79 2.07
CA GLU A 20 -1.28 -13.71 3.54
C GLU A 20 -2.07 -12.47 4.00
N THR A 21 -2.30 -11.48 3.12
CA THR A 21 -3.03 -10.25 3.43
C THR A 21 -4.52 -10.37 3.18
N LEU A 22 -5.29 -9.67 4.00
CA LEU A 22 -6.74 -9.55 3.86
C LEU A 22 -7.09 -8.16 3.36
N GLU A 23 -8.22 -8.05 2.66
CA GLU A 23 -8.80 -6.79 2.15
C GLU A 23 -9.01 -5.73 3.25
N LEU A 24 -9.08 -6.17 4.51
CA LEU A 24 -9.29 -5.35 5.70
C LEU A 24 -7.98 -4.82 6.31
N GLU A 25 -6.82 -5.32 5.88
CA GLU A 25 -5.52 -4.97 6.43
C GLU A 25 -4.69 -4.18 5.40
N PRO A 26 -4.46 -2.87 5.60
CA PRO A 26 -3.61 -2.10 4.72
C PRO A 26 -2.15 -2.58 4.79
N VAL A 27 -1.56 -2.81 3.63
CA VAL A 27 -0.14 -3.19 3.53
C VAL A 27 0.71 -1.93 3.45
N LEU A 28 1.50 -1.66 4.49
CA LEU A 28 2.50 -0.59 4.47
C LEU A 28 3.86 -1.16 4.06
N ILE A 29 4.39 -0.70 2.93
CA ILE A 29 5.72 -1.08 2.43
C ILE A 29 6.68 0.09 2.67
N THR A 30 7.67 -0.10 3.55
CA THR A 30 8.76 0.86 3.74
C THR A 30 9.93 0.48 2.84
N ILE A 31 10.25 1.34 1.87
CA ILE A 31 11.35 1.12 0.95
C ILE A 31 12.62 1.87 1.38
N SER A 32 13.75 1.20 1.26
CA SER A 32 15.07 1.81 1.38
C SER A 32 15.38 2.61 0.11
N PRO A 33 16.21 3.67 0.17
CA PRO A 33 16.68 4.37 -1.03
C PRO A 33 17.32 3.39 -2.02
N GLY A 34 16.77 3.29 -3.23
CA GLY A 34 17.26 2.39 -4.29
C GLY A 34 16.54 1.04 -4.44
N ALA A 35 15.60 0.72 -3.53
CA ALA A 35 14.69 -0.42 -3.70
C ALA A 35 13.32 0.10 -4.16
N ASP A 36 12.93 -0.16 -5.41
CA ASP A 36 11.62 0.23 -5.94
C ASP A 36 10.75 -1.02 -6.22
N PRO A 37 9.78 -1.34 -5.35
CA PRO A 37 8.85 -2.45 -5.55
C PRO A 37 7.71 -2.09 -6.51
N SER A 38 7.66 -0.87 -7.05
CA SER A 38 6.55 -0.40 -7.90
C SER A 38 6.31 -1.32 -9.10
N GLN A 39 7.39 -1.80 -9.75
CA GLN A 39 7.26 -2.66 -10.93
C GLN A 39 6.63 -4.00 -10.57
N GLU A 40 7.15 -4.64 -9.53
CA GLU A 40 6.69 -5.96 -9.08
C GLU A 40 5.26 -5.88 -8.51
N LEU A 41 4.91 -4.76 -7.85
CA LEU A 41 3.56 -4.48 -7.38
C LEU A 41 2.58 -4.23 -8.54
N ALA A 42 3.00 -3.50 -9.58
CA ALA A 42 2.17 -3.25 -10.75
C ALA A 42 1.91 -4.55 -11.55
N GLU A 43 2.91 -5.43 -11.67
CA GLU A 43 2.74 -6.76 -12.28
C GLU A 43 1.77 -7.63 -11.45
N LEU A 44 1.93 -7.64 -10.13
CA LEU A 44 1.01 -8.33 -9.24
C LEU A 44 -0.42 -7.79 -9.32
N ALA A 45 -0.58 -6.47 -9.31
CA ALA A 45 -1.89 -5.82 -9.42
C ALA A 45 -2.53 -6.13 -10.78
N ALA A 46 -1.74 -6.14 -11.86
CA ALA A 46 -2.23 -6.52 -13.19
C ALA A 46 -2.75 -7.95 -13.25
N GLU A 47 -2.14 -8.88 -12.51
CA GLU A 47 -2.59 -10.28 -12.40
C GLU A 47 -3.79 -10.44 -11.45
N THR A 48 -3.93 -9.56 -10.46
CA THR A 48 -4.91 -9.70 -9.37
C THR A 48 -6.19 -8.91 -9.62
N VAL A 49 -6.09 -7.59 -9.76
CA VAL A 49 -7.22 -6.67 -9.99
C VAL A 49 -7.31 -6.20 -11.42
N GLY A 50 -6.27 -6.40 -12.23
CA GLY A 50 -6.16 -5.85 -13.57
C GLY A 50 -5.42 -4.52 -13.58
N ARG A 51 -4.63 -4.29 -14.63
CA ARG A 51 -3.73 -3.13 -14.73
C ARG A 51 -4.47 -1.79 -14.69
N GLU A 52 -5.72 -1.79 -15.15
CA GLU A 52 -6.61 -0.63 -15.19
C GLU A 52 -7.29 -0.33 -13.85
N ASN A 53 -7.29 -1.29 -12.92
CA ASN A 53 -7.79 -1.14 -11.55
C ASN A 53 -6.65 -0.93 -10.53
N TYR A 54 -5.46 -0.56 -11.02
CA TYR A 54 -4.30 -0.24 -10.21
C TYR A 54 -3.96 1.24 -10.35
N HIS A 55 -4.06 1.97 -9.25
CA HIS A 55 -3.82 3.40 -9.18
C HIS A 55 -2.56 3.68 -8.37
N GLU A 56 -1.67 4.52 -8.91
CA GLU A 56 -0.49 4.98 -8.19
C GLU A 56 -0.56 6.49 -8.01
N ILE A 57 -0.43 6.95 -6.76
CA ILE A 57 -0.41 8.37 -6.43
C ILE A 57 0.89 8.70 -5.71
N SER A 58 1.66 9.60 -6.28
CA SER A 58 2.83 10.18 -5.61
C SER A 58 2.37 11.30 -4.70
N MET A 59 2.48 11.10 -3.40
CA MET A 59 2.11 12.10 -2.41
C MET A 59 3.05 13.31 -2.49
N GLY A 60 2.44 14.48 -2.62
CA GLY A 60 3.09 15.77 -2.67
C GLY A 60 2.14 16.85 -2.18
N GLN A 61 2.59 18.11 -2.26
CA GLN A 61 1.77 19.25 -1.84
C GLN A 61 0.46 19.29 -2.66
N GLY A 62 -0.68 19.17 -1.97
CA GLY A 62 -2.01 19.20 -2.60
C GLY A 62 -2.54 17.85 -3.12
N GLN A 63 -1.79 16.75 -3.00
CA GLN A 63 -2.25 15.41 -3.42
C GLN A 63 -3.02 14.66 -2.33
N ALA A 64 -3.02 15.17 -1.10
CA ALA A 64 -3.70 14.55 0.04
C ALA A 64 -5.22 14.35 -0.19
N ASP A 65 -5.89 15.36 -0.76
CA ASP A 65 -7.33 15.29 -1.03
C ASP A 65 -7.65 14.31 -2.16
N VAL A 66 -6.83 14.29 -3.21
CA VAL A 66 -6.95 13.35 -4.34
C VAL A 66 -6.73 11.92 -3.85
N ALA A 67 -5.68 11.69 -3.06
CA ALA A 67 -5.38 10.39 -2.50
C ALA A 67 -6.52 9.84 -1.61
N LEU A 68 -7.18 10.70 -0.82
CA LEU A 68 -8.36 10.31 -0.04
C LEU A 68 -9.55 9.95 -0.92
N ALA A 69 -9.79 10.74 -1.97
CA ALA A 69 -10.90 10.51 -2.88
C ALA A 69 -10.71 9.17 -3.61
N THR A 70 -9.52 8.95 -4.19
CA THR A 70 -9.17 7.69 -4.85
C THR A 70 -9.20 6.53 -3.87
N LEU A 71 -8.71 6.69 -2.63
CA LEU A 71 -8.76 5.60 -1.63
C LEU A 71 -10.18 5.16 -1.32
N ARG A 72 -11.12 6.10 -1.21
CA ARG A 72 -12.55 5.80 -0.98
C ARG A 72 -13.19 5.13 -2.19
N GLU A 73 -12.84 5.58 -3.38
CA GLU A 73 -13.34 5.00 -4.64
C GLU A 73 -12.79 3.59 -4.84
N SER A 74 -11.48 3.41 -4.71
CA SER A 74 -10.82 2.13 -4.80
C SER A 74 -11.28 1.14 -3.73
N SER A 75 -11.52 1.62 -2.49
CA SER A 75 -12.12 0.79 -1.42
C SER A 75 -13.54 0.34 -1.76
N ARG A 76 -14.31 1.10 -2.53
CA ARG A 76 -15.68 0.72 -2.97
C ARG A 76 -15.68 -0.19 -4.18
N ASN A 77 -14.75 0.05 -5.12
CA ASN A 77 -14.67 -0.67 -6.37
C ASN A 77 -13.82 -1.95 -6.28
N GLY A 78 -13.07 -2.13 -5.18
CA GLY A 78 -12.12 -3.23 -5.03
C GLY A 78 -10.82 -3.02 -5.83
N GLU A 79 -10.49 -1.77 -6.16
CA GLU A 79 -9.26 -1.42 -6.87
C GLU A 79 -8.09 -1.29 -5.89
N TRP A 80 -6.88 -1.30 -6.43
CA TRP A 80 -5.66 -1.14 -5.65
C TRP A 80 -5.12 0.28 -5.77
N LEU A 81 -4.80 0.89 -4.63
CA LEU A 81 -4.17 2.20 -4.56
C LEU A 81 -2.79 2.10 -3.90
N CYS A 82 -1.75 2.45 -4.66
CA CYS A 82 -0.39 2.60 -4.18
C CYS A 82 -0.06 4.08 -3.91
N LEU A 83 0.30 4.39 -2.67
CA LEU A 83 0.67 5.74 -2.24
C LEU A 83 2.20 5.84 -2.10
N LYS A 84 2.84 6.56 -3.02
CA LYS A 84 4.29 6.80 -3.02
C LYS A 84 4.63 8.07 -2.25
N ASN A 85 5.86 8.17 -1.74
CA ASN A 85 6.35 9.38 -1.06
C ASN A 85 5.50 9.88 0.14
N LEU A 86 4.81 8.97 0.84
CA LEU A 86 4.04 9.26 2.06
C LEU A 86 4.84 10.05 3.11
N HIS A 87 6.15 9.85 3.17
CA HIS A 87 7.07 10.58 4.05
C HIS A 87 7.13 12.09 3.80
N LEU A 88 6.72 12.58 2.62
CA LEU A 88 6.63 14.02 2.33
C LEU A 88 5.40 14.67 2.95
N VAL A 89 4.39 13.88 3.31
CA VAL A 89 3.08 14.33 3.81
C VAL A 89 2.75 13.68 5.14
N THR A 90 3.69 13.71 6.09
CA THR A 90 3.53 13.10 7.42
C THR A 90 2.30 13.60 8.18
N SER A 91 1.88 14.85 7.96
CA SER A 91 0.65 15.42 8.52
C SER A 91 -0.64 14.75 8.06
N TRP A 92 -0.60 14.02 6.95
CA TRP A 92 -1.75 13.31 6.38
C TRP A 92 -1.90 11.87 6.90
N LEU A 93 -0.84 11.27 7.45
CA LEU A 93 -0.87 9.92 8.00
C LEU A 93 -1.98 9.67 9.03
N PRO A 94 -2.25 10.57 10.00
CA PRO A 94 -3.34 10.37 10.97
C PRO A 94 -4.73 10.38 10.32
N LEU A 95 -4.86 11.07 9.18
CA LEU A 95 -6.11 11.11 8.42
C LEU A 95 -6.30 9.82 7.63
N LEU A 96 -5.24 9.33 6.99
CA LEU A 96 -5.23 8.02 6.32
C LEU A 96 -5.60 6.90 7.28
N GLU A 97 -4.98 6.87 8.47
CA GLU A 97 -5.27 5.89 9.52
C GLU A 97 -6.75 5.90 9.91
N LYS A 98 -7.37 7.09 10.05
CA LYS A 98 -8.81 7.19 10.31
C LYS A 98 -9.67 6.61 9.19
N VAL A 99 -9.29 6.81 7.93
CA VAL A 99 -10.10 6.29 6.81
C VAL A 99 -9.97 4.78 6.70
N VAL A 100 -8.77 4.24 6.91
CA VAL A 100 -8.52 2.80 6.79
C VAL A 100 -9.00 2.01 8.01
N CYS A 101 -8.85 2.57 9.21
CA CYS A 101 -9.27 1.94 10.46
C CYS A 101 -10.77 2.14 10.74
N SER A 102 -11.44 3.07 10.04
CA SER A 102 -12.89 3.14 10.06
C SER A 102 -13.41 2.02 9.15
N PRO A 103 -14.07 0.98 9.68
CA PRO A 103 -14.81 0.07 8.83
C PRO A 103 -15.79 0.92 8.03
N VAL A 104 -15.69 0.86 6.71
CA VAL A 104 -16.72 1.40 5.83
C VAL A 104 -17.97 0.62 6.20
N VAL A 105 -18.81 1.21 7.06
CA VAL A 105 -20.12 0.67 7.37
C VAL A 105 -20.89 0.81 6.07
N ILE A 106 -20.93 -0.29 5.31
CA ILE A 106 -21.82 -0.42 4.16
C ILE A 106 -23.23 -0.50 4.78
N SER A 107 -23.86 0.67 4.96
CA SER A 107 -25.29 0.79 5.22
C SER A 107 -26.09 0.51 3.95
#